data_AF-A0A8S3JC22-F1
#
_entry.id   AF-A0A8S3JC22-F1
#
_cell.length_a   1.000
_cell.length_b   1.000
_cell.length_c   1.000
_cell.angle_alpha   90.00
_cell.angle_beta   90.00
_cell.angle_gamma   90.00
#
_symmetry.space_group_name_H-M   'P 1'
#
loop_
_entity.id
_entity.type
_entity.pdbx_description
1 polymer ?
#
loop_
_entity_poly.entity_id
_entity_poly.type
_entity_poly.pdbx_seq_one_letter_code
_entity_poly.pdbx_strand_id
1 'polypeptide(L)'
;MAKKFEPYRPWIPFNLTGKAAMTEHELHAKLVYAEALLIRALLTFIQDQSLFSFISGALKIKECHDLFLKLAKQNDPSRFSSSLSHDHFDSGVRLGNGAFNLMISNLPQRFIRYLEFAGFSGNREFGLRELEKSATSDGLRAAFSALLMLSYHTVVLQVLG
;
A
#
# COMPACT_ATOMS: atom_id res chain seq x y z
N MET A 1 29.92 17.41 -24.42
CA MET A 1 29.09 16.19 -24.66
C MET A 1 27.80 16.37 -23.86
N ALA A 2 26.76 16.95 -24.47
CA ALA A 2 25.53 17.29 -23.75
C ALA A 2 24.67 16.02 -23.55
N LYS A 3 24.33 15.70 -22.29
CA LYS A 3 23.33 14.68 -21.98
C LYS A 3 22.00 15.11 -22.60
N LYS A 4 21.50 14.31 -23.55
CA LYS A 4 20.21 14.52 -24.20
C LYS A 4 19.13 14.42 -23.13
N PHE A 5 18.52 15.54 -22.78
CA PHE A 5 17.38 15.60 -21.87
C PHE A 5 16.21 14.87 -22.55
N GLU A 6 15.76 13.79 -21.95
CA GLU A 6 14.57 13.07 -22.42
C GLU A 6 13.34 13.94 -22.12
N PRO A 7 12.43 14.15 -23.09
CA PRO A 7 11.33 15.09 -22.91
C PRO A 7 10.41 14.62 -21.78
N TYR A 8 10.03 15.56 -20.90
CA TYR A 8 9.03 15.36 -19.85
C TYR A 8 7.76 14.74 -20.46
N ARG A 9 7.44 13.50 -20.09
CA ARG A 9 6.15 12.91 -20.46
C ARG A 9 5.07 13.58 -19.60
N PRO A 10 4.05 14.22 -20.20
CA PRO A 10 2.94 14.79 -19.44
C PRO A 10 2.25 13.69 -18.62
N TRP A 11 1.62 14.06 -17.49
CA TRP A 11 0.93 13.14 -16.59
C TRP A 11 -0.12 12.33 -17.36
N ILE A 12 0.19 11.08 -17.70
CA ILE A 12 -0.69 10.18 -18.43
C ILE A 12 -1.59 9.48 -17.39
N PRO A 13 -2.93 9.44 -17.57
CA PRO A 13 -3.78 8.65 -16.69
C PRO A 13 -3.31 7.19 -16.68
N PHE A 14 -3.14 6.64 -15.47
CA PHE A 14 -2.44 5.40 -15.11
C PHE A 14 -3.03 4.08 -15.65
N ASN A 15 -3.84 4.12 -16.71
CA ASN A 15 -4.37 2.93 -17.35
C ASN A 15 -3.46 2.48 -18.51
N LEU A 16 -2.21 2.15 -18.19
CA LEU A 16 -1.28 1.53 -19.15
C LEU A 16 -1.46 0.01 -19.09
N THR A 17 -2.37 -0.49 -19.92
CA THR A 17 -2.46 -1.89 -20.35
C THR A 17 -1.35 -2.28 -21.35
N GLY A 18 -0.45 -1.35 -21.68
CA GLY A 18 0.70 -1.58 -22.56
C GLY A 18 1.90 -2.15 -21.80
N LYS A 19 2.44 -3.27 -22.31
CA LYS A 19 3.61 -4.06 -21.85
C LYS A 19 4.96 -3.31 -21.73
N ALA A 20 5.00 -1.98 -21.66
CA ALA A 20 6.27 -1.27 -21.41
C ALA A 20 6.68 -1.45 -19.94
N ALA A 21 7.88 -1.97 -19.70
CA ALA A 21 8.44 -2.05 -18.36
C ALA A 21 8.55 -0.63 -17.79
N MET A 22 7.96 -0.40 -16.62
CA MET A 22 7.99 0.90 -15.96
C MET A 22 9.43 1.27 -15.55
N THR A 23 9.74 2.54 -15.42
CA THR A 23 11.03 2.98 -14.86
C THR A 23 11.02 2.91 -13.32
N GLU A 24 12.20 2.93 -12.70
CA GLU A 24 12.39 3.02 -11.24
C GLU A 24 11.61 4.21 -10.64
N HIS A 25 11.74 5.39 -11.24
CA HIS A 25 11.09 6.62 -10.78
C HIS A 25 9.57 6.52 -10.86
N GLU A 26 9.04 5.90 -11.91
CA GLU A 26 7.62 5.69 -12.07
C GLU A 26 7.06 4.66 -11.06
N LEU A 27 7.85 3.64 -10.69
CA LEU A 27 7.49 2.72 -9.61
C LEU A 27 7.40 3.45 -8.27
N HIS A 28 8.41 4.23 -7.91
CA HIS A 28 8.40 5.03 -6.68
C HIS A 28 7.28 6.06 -6.67
N ALA A 29 7.02 6.74 -7.79
CA ALA A 29 5.90 7.68 -7.91
C ALA A 29 4.54 6.98 -7.72
N LYS A 30 4.36 5.78 -8.30
CA LYS A 30 3.16 4.97 -8.07
C LYS A 30 3.00 4.55 -6.61
N LEU A 31 4.10 4.19 -5.94
CA LEU A 31 4.08 3.83 -4.53
C LEU A 31 3.63 5.01 -3.67
N VAL A 32 4.22 6.20 -3.87
CA VAL A 32 3.83 7.42 -3.16
C VAL A 32 2.36 7.78 -3.45
N TYR A 33 1.91 7.62 -4.69
CA TYR A 33 0.50 7.81 -5.03
C TYR A 33 -0.42 6.82 -4.28
N ALA A 34 -0.04 5.55 -4.18
CA ALA A 34 -0.79 4.55 -3.42
C ALA A 34 -0.92 4.92 -1.94
N GLU A 35 0.17 5.41 -1.33
CA GLU A 35 0.17 5.86 0.07
C GLU A 35 -0.69 7.11 0.28
N ALA A 36 -0.64 8.07 -0.64
CA ALA A 36 -1.50 9.23 -0.60
C ALA A 36 -2.99 8.85 -0.71
N LEU A 37 -3.32 7.86 -1.55
CA LEU A 37 -4.67 7.29 -1.62
C LEU A 37 -5.09 6.65 -0.30
N LEU A 38 -4.19 5.91 0.37
CA LEU A 38 -4.44 5.29 1.67
C LEU A 38 -4.72 6.36 2.74
N ILE A 39 -3.87 7.38 2.85
CA ILE A 39 -4.05 8.50 3.79
C ILE A 39 -5.37 9.22 3.49
N ARG A 40 -5.69 9.46 2.22
CA ARG A 40 -6.96 10.10 1.82
C ARG A 40 -8.17 9.25 2.21
N ALA A 41 -8.10 7.93 2.04
CA ALA A 41 -9.17 7.02 2.44
C ALA A 41 -9.35 7.02 3.97
N LEU A 42 -8.25 6.99 4.72
CA LEU A 42 -8.27 7.09 6.18
C LEU A 42 -8.88 8.42 6.66
N LEU A 43 -8.47 9.56 6.08
CA LEU A 43 -9.04 10.87 6.41
C LEU A 43 -10.54 10.95 6.13
N THR A 44 -10.99 10.36 5.01
CA THR A 44 -12.42 10.29 4.65
C THR A 44 -13.20 9.50 5.71
N PHE A 45 -12.62 8.42 6.24
CA PHE A 45 -13.24 7.63 7.31
C PHE A 45 -13.30 8.40 8.65
N ILE A 46 -12.25 9.14 8.99
CA ILE A 46 -12.21 9.95 10.24
C ILE A 46 -13.24 11.09 10.20
N GLN A 47 -13.38 11.74 9.05
CA GLN A 47 -14.24 12.92 8.90
C GLN A 47 -15.74 12.61 8.88
N ASP A 48 -16.15 11.38 8.57
CA ASP A 48 -17.54 11.11 8.17
C ASP A 48 -18.08 9.81 8.82
N GLN A 49 -19.03 9.94 9.75
CA GLN A 49 -19.58 8.83 10.57
C GLN A 49 -20.67 8.00 9.84
N SER A 50 -20.89 8.22 8.55
CA SER A 50 -22.00 7.61 7.80
C SER A 50 -21.66 6.27 7.14
N LEU A 51 -22.65 5.35 7.12
CA LEU A 51 -22.54 4.04 6.46
C LEU A 51 -22.35 4.14 4.93
N PHE A 52 -22.77 5.24 4.30
CA PHE A 52 -22.61 5.47 2.87
C PHE A 52 -21.18 5.90 2.51
N SER A 53 -20.54 6.67 3.41
CA SER A 53 -19.11 7.02 3.34
C SER A 53 -18.21 5.79 3.53
N PHE A 54 -18.67 4.77 4.27
CA PHE A 54 -17.97 3.47 4.38
C PHE A 54 -17.91 2.70 3.05
N ILE A 55 -19.00 2.67 2.27
CA ILE A 55 -19.05 1.92 0.98
C ILE A 55 -18.23 2.64 -0.10
N SER A 56 -18.35 3.96 -0.18
CA SER A 56 -17.53 4.78 -1.10
C SER A 56 -16.06 4.80 -0.68
N GLY A 57 -15.77 4.74 0.63
CA GLY A 57 -14.43 4.53 1.19
C GLY A 57 -13.88 3.14 0.84
N ALA A 58 -14.70 2.09 0.92
CA ALA A 58 -14.32 0.72 0.58
C ALA A 58 -13.89 0.56 -0.88
N LEU A 59 -14.53 1.26 -1.82
CA LEU A 59 -14.12 1.25 -3.23
C LEU A 59 -12.74 1.91 -3.44
N LYS A 60 -12.46 3.02 -2.74
CA LYS A 60 -11.14 3.67 -2.78
C LYS A 60 -10.04 2.83 -2.11
N ILE A 61 -10.40 2.18 -1.00
CA ILE A 61 -9.56 1.18 -0.33
C ILE A 61 -9.25 0.03 -1.29
N LYS A 62 -10.20 -0.38 -2.14
CA LYS A 62 -10.01 -1.43 -3.14
C LYS A 62 -8.99 -1.02 -4.20
N GLU A 63 -9.17 0.16 -4.76
CA GLU A 63 -8.26 0.70 -5.76
C GLU A 63 -6.83 0.77 -5.22
N CYS A 64 -6.68 1.24 -3.98
CA CYS A 64 -5.40 1.30 -3.30
C CYS A 64 -4.78 -0.09 -3.06
N HIS A 65 -5.58 -1.03 -2.53
CA HIS A 65 -5.14 -2.41 -2.30
C HIS A 65 -4.71 -3.10 -3.60
N ASP A 66 -5.51 -2.99 -4.67
CA ASP A 66 -5.18 -3.57 -5.98
C ASP A 66 -3.91 -2.95 -6.57
N LEU A 67 -3.65 -1.67 -6.30
CA LEU A 67 -2.40 -1.00 -6.67
C LEU A 67 -1.20 -1.57 -5.91
N PHE A 68 -1.29 -1.78 -4.59
CA PHE A 68 -0.21 -2.40 -3.82
C PHE A 68 0.08 -3.85 -4.26
N LEU A 69 -0.95 -4.64 -4.57
CA LEU A 69 -0.78 -5.98 -5.13
C LEU A 69 -0.07 -5.95 -6.50
N LYS A 70 -0.39 -4.96 -7.35
CA LYS A 70 0.30 -4.76 -8.63
C LYS A 70 1.76 -4.37 -8.42
N LEU A 71 2.04 -3.47 -7.48
CA LEU A 71 3.41 -3.04 -7.16
C LEU A 71 4.25 -4.20 -6.61
N ALA A 72 3.67 -5.07 -5.77
CA ALA A 72 4.33 -6.29 -5.29
C ALA A 72 4.74 -7.24 -6.42
N LYS A 73 3.89 -7.39 -7.44
CA LYS A 73 4.21 -8.20 -8.64
C LYS A 73 5.29 -7.55 -9.52
N GLN A 74 5.47 -6.24 -9.42
CA GLN A 74 6.44 -5.46 -10.20
C GLN A 74 7.75 -5.21 -9.45
N ASN A 75 7.86 -5.73 -8.22
CA ASN A 75 9.00 -5.57 -7.35
C ASN A 75 10.15 -6.50 -7.77
N ASP A 76 10.92 -6.04 -8.74
CA ASP A 76 12.07 -6.75 -9.28
C ASP A 76 13.34 -5.94 -8.95
N PRO A 77 14.27 -6.49 -8.14
CA PRO A 77 15.51 -5.81 -7.75
C PRO A 77 16.35 -5.33 -8.94
N SER A 78 16.28 -6.00 -10.10
CA SER A 78 17.05 -5.64 -11.29
C SER A 78 16.63 -4.30 -11.91
N ARG A 79 15.49 -3.76 -11.50
CA ARG A 79 14.91 -2.51 -12.01
C ARG A 79 15.35 -1.28 -11.21
N PHE A 80 16.19 -1.45 -10.19
CA PHE A 80 16.64 -0.38 -9.31
C PHE A 80 18.13 -0.13 -9.48
N SER A 81 18.49 1.15 -9.50
CA SER A 81 19.87 1.64 -9.63
C SER A 81 20.76 1.30 -8.43
N SER A 82 20.17 1.04 -7.27
CA SER A 82 20.88 0.70 -6.02
C SER A 82 20.03 -0.19 -5.11
N SER A 83 20.68 -0.94 -4.24
CA SER A 83 20.01 -1.73 -3.19
C SER A 83 19.14 -0.84 -2.29
N LEU A 84 19.66 0.32 -1.88
CA LEU A 84 18.92 1.27 -1.06
C LEU A 84 17.63 1.76 -1.73
N SER A 85 17.67 2.07 -3.04
CA SER A 85 16.46 2.48 -3.77
C SER A 85 15.43 1.36 -3.85
N HIS A 86 15.89 0.11 -4.07
CA HIS A 86 15.02 -1.05 -3.99
C HIS A 86 14.43 -1.21 -2.60
N ASP A 87 15.21 -1.07 -1.53
CA ASP A 87 14.73 -1.21 -0.15
C ASP A 87 13.70 -0.13 0.22
N HIS A 88 13.86 1.10 -0.29
CA HIS A 88 12.83 2.16 -0.16
C HIS A 88 11.50 1.78 -0.83
N PHE A 89 11.55 1.07 -1.95
CA PHE A 89 10.37 0.63 -2.67
C PHE A 89 9.75 -0.61 -2.02
N ASP A 90 10.55 -1.66 -1.81
CA ASP A 90 10.15 -2.93 -1.21
C ASP A 90 9.54 -2.70 0.17
N SER A 91 10.20 -1.91 1.04
CA SER A 91 9.67 -1.55 2.36
C SER A 91 8.28 -0.92 2.29
N GLY A 92 8.02 -0.04 1.32
CA GLY A 92 6.72 0.61 1.17
C GLY A 92 5.65 -0.30 0.61
N VAL A 93 6.00 -1.14 -0.35
CA VAL A 93 5.07 -2.15 -0.88
C VAL A 93 4.66 -3.14 0.22
N ARG A 94 5.63 -3.59 1.03
CA ARG A 94 5.38 -4.46 2.18
C ARG A 94 4.56 -3.78 3.27
N LEU A 95 4.86 -2.52 3.59
CA LEU A 95 4.07 -1.71 4.52
C LEU A 95 2.61 -1.67 4.09
N GLY A 96 2.33 -1.31 2.83
CA GLY A 96 0.96 -1.23 2.32
C GLY A 96 0.24 -2.57 2.34
N ASN A 97 0.85 -3.64 1.81
CA ASN A 97 0.26 -4.97 1.83
C ASN A 97 0.01 -5.48 3.26
N GLY A 98 0.97 -5.25 4.15
CA GLY A 98 0.89 -5.60 5.56
C GLY A 98 -0.26 -4.88 6.26
N ALA A 99 -0.34 -3.56 6.07
CA ALA A 99 -1.39 -2.72 6.63
C ALA A 99 -2.79 -3.12 6.15
N PHE A 100 -2.99 -3.36 4.85
CA PHE A 100 -4.29 -3.78 4.32
C PHE A 100 -4.72 -5.14 4.85
N ASN A 101 -3.81 -6.13 4.86
CA ASN A 101 -4.13 -7.45 5.38
C ASN A 101 -4.52 -7.42 6.85
N LEU A 102 -3.80 -6.63 7.65
CA LEU A 102 -4.08 -6.46 9.06
C LEU A 102 -5.42 -5.74 9.28
N MET A 103 -5.63 -4.60 8.59
CA MET A 103 -6.87 -3.82 8.66
C MET A 103 -8.10 -4.68 8.31
N ILE A 104 -8.06 -5.40 7.18
CA ILE A 104 -9.19 -6.24 6.74
C ILE A 104 -9.44 -7.38 7.73
N SER A 105 -8.39 -8.02 8.24
CA SER A 105 -8.51 -9.13 9.21
C SER A 105 -9.12 -8.70 10.56
N ASN A 106 -9.08 -7.41 10.87
CA ASN A 106 -9.57 -6.81 12.10
C ASN A 106 -10.96 -6.15 11.96
N LEU A 107 -11.54 -6.15 10.76
CA LEU A 107 -12.90 -5.63 10.56
C LEU A 107 -13.94 -6.56 11.20
N PRO A 108 -15.02 -6.02 11.79
CA PRO A 108 -16.15 -6.83 12.25
C PRO A 108 -16.77 -7.66 11.10
N GLN A 109 -17.23 -8.89 11.40
CA GLN A 109 -17.79 -9.84 10.41
C GLN A 109 -18.89 -9.25 9.50
N ARG A 110 -19.68 -8.30 10.01
CA ARG A 110 -20.71 -7.59 9.23
C ARG A 110 -20.14 -6.81 8.05
N PHE A 111 -18.91 -6.32 8.14
CA PHE A 111 -18.25 -5.57 7.07
C PHE A 111 -17.44 -6.48 6.14
N ILE A 112 -16.89 -7.57 6.67
CA ILE A 112 -16.12 -8.57 5.89
C ILE A 112 -16.96 -9.10 4.73
N ARG A 113 -18.24 -9.44 4.93
CA ARG A 113 -19.09 -9.97 3.83
C ARG A 113 -19.23 -9.04 2.63
N TYR A 114 -19.28 -7.72 2.87
CA TYR A 114 -19.35 -6.73 1.80
C TYR A 114 -18.02 -6.61 1.05
N LEU A 115 -16.90 -6.77 1.75
CA LEU A 115 -15.56 -6.71 1.19
C LEU A 115 -15.16 -8.01 0.48
N GLU A 116 -15.52 -9.18 1.00
CA GLU A 116 -15.30 -10.47 0.35
C GLU A 116 -16.01 -10.54 -1.01
N PHE A 117 -17.24 -10.03 -1.10
CA PHE A 117 -17.96 -9.92 -2.37
C PHE A 117 -17.22 -9.02 -3.39
N ALA A 118 -16.52 -8.00 -2.90
CA ALA A 118 -15.66 -7.15 -3.72
C ALA A 118 -14.26 -7.76 -3.96
N GLY A 119 -13.97 -8.97 -3.49
CA GLY A 119 -12.71 -9.69 -3.71
C GLY A 119 -11.59 -9.32 -2.73
N PHE A 120 -11.92 -8.77 -1.56
CA PHE A 120 -10.94 -8.56 -0.49
C PHE A 120 -10.82 -9.81 0.39
N SER A 121 -9.60 -10.16 0.74
CA SER A 121 -9.32 -11.07 1.84
C SER A 121 -8.17 -10.50 2.67
N GLY A 122 -8.29 -10.61 3.99
CA GLY A 122 -7.26 -10.19 4.93
C GLY A 122 -6.67 -11.39 5.63
N ASN A 123 -5.36 -11.56 5.57
CA ASN A 123 -4.64 -12.56 6.36
C ASN A 123 -3.74 -11.86 7.38
N ARG A 124 -4.12 -11.95 8.66
CA ARG A 124 -3.39 -11.34 9.77
C ARG A 124 -1.93 -11.75 9.84
N GLU A 125 -1.65 -13.06 9.74
CA GLU A 125 -0.30 -13.60 9.86
C GLU A 125 0.58 -13.14 8.69
N PHE A 126 0.03 -13.18 7.47
CA PHE A 126 0.69 -12.62 6.30
C PHE A 126 0.97 -11.12 6.49
N GLY A 127 -0.02 -10.38 7.00
CA GLY A 127 0.08 -8.94 7.23
C GLY A 127 1.21 -8.59 8.20
N LEU A 128 1.25 -9.25 9.36
CA LEU A 128 2.30 -9.07 10.36
C LEU A 128 3.68 -9.42 9.81
N ARG A 129 3.81 -10.52 9.07
CA ARG A 129 5.08 -10.93 8.47
C ARG A 129 5.62 -9.92 7.44
N GLU A 130 4.74 -9.32 6.63
CA GLU A 130 5.19 -8.29 5.68
C GLU A 130 5.57 -6.98 6.40
N LEU A 131 4.85 -6.60 7.46
CA LEU A 131 5.24 -5.46 8.30
C LEU A 131 6.57 -5.70 9.01
N GLU A 132 6.82 -6.91 9.51
CA GLU A 132 8.09 -7.28 10.14
C GLU A 132 9.26 -7.13 9.16
N LYS A 133 9.15 -7.73 7.97
CA LYS A 133 10.18 -7.60 6.93
C LYS A 133 10.42 -6.15 6.51
N SER A 134 9.36 -5.34 6.45
CA SER A 134 9.47 -3.92 6.15
C SER A 134 10.17 -3.17 7.30
N ALA A 135 9.84 -3.48 8.54
CA ALA A 135 10.39 -2.83 9.72
C ALA A 135 11.88 -3.12 9.94
N THR A 136 12.37 -4.27 9.46
CA THR A 136 13.79 -4.66 9.55
C THR A 136 14.62 -4.24 8.33
N SER A 137 14.04 -3.52 7.35
CA SER A 137 14.78 -3.09 6.17
C SER A 137 15.42 -1.71 6.36
N ASP A 138 16.36 -1.36 5.48
CA ASP A 138 17.00 -0.04 5.44
C ASP A 138 16.12 1.03 4.74
N GLY A 139 14.88 0.67 4.41
CA GLY A 139 13.95 1.57 3.73
C GLY A 139 13.35 2.59 4.69
N LEU A 140 13.19 3.84 4.23
CA LEU A 140 12.51 4.93 4.94
C LEU A 140 11.20 4.54 5.64
N ARG A 141 10.45 3.60 5.05
CA ARG A 141 9.13 3.19 5.54
C ARG A 141 9.16 2.14 6.65
N ALA A 142 10.34 1.62 6.97
CA ALA A 142 10.55 0.67 8.06
C ALA A 142 10.02 1.20 9.41
N ALA A 143 10.27 2.46 9.71
CA ALA A 143 9.77 3.10 10.93
C ALA A 143 8.23 3.10 11.02
N PHE A 144 7.53 3.36 9.91
CA PHE A 144 6.07 3.32 9.88
C PHE A 144 5.53 1.90 10.07
N SER A 145 6.20 0.89 9.51
CA SER A 145 5.86 -0.52 9.72
C SER A 145 6.03 -0.93 11.19
N ALA A 146 7.12 -0.51 11.83
CA ALA A 146 7.35 -0.73 13.25
C ALA A 146 6.27 -0.05 14.12
N LEU A 147 5.92 1.21 13.82
CA LEU A 147 4.86 1.94 14.50
C LEU A 147 3.50 1.26 14.34
N LEU A 148 3.19 0.76 13.14
CA LEU A 148 1.92 0.06 12.90
C LEU A 148 1.84 -1.27 13.64
N MET A 149 2.92 -2.06 13.65
CA MET A 149 3.00 -3.30 14.45
C MET A 149 2.86 -3.02 15.94
N LEU A 150 3.57 -1.99 16.45
CA LEU A 150 3.47 -1.60 17.85
C LEU A 150 2.04 -1.21 18.20
N SER A 151 1.43 -0.32 17.40
CA SER A 151 0.04 0.10 17.56
C SER A 151 -0.93 -1.07 17.53
N TYR A 152 -0.68 -2.06 16.67
CA TYR A 152 -1.47 -3.27 16.60
C TYR A 152 -1.41 -4.08 17.90
N HIS A 153 -0.21 -4.36 18.39
CA HIS A 153 -0.02 -5.18 19.58
C HIS A 153 -0.43 -4.47 20.87
N THR A 154 -0.29 -3.14 20.95
CA THR A 154 -0.60 -2.40 22.18
C THR A 154 -2.01 -1.84 22.23
N VAL A 155 -2.59 -1.40 21.11
CA VAL A 155 -3.91 -0.76 21.10
C VAL A 155 -4.95 -1.70 20.51
N VAL A 156 -4.71 -2.20 19.29
CA VAL A 156 -5.75 -2.92 18.52
C VAL A 156 -6.13 -4.23 19.21
N LEU A 157 -5.16 -5.02 19.67
CA LEU A 157 -5.45 -6.25 20.43
C LEU A 157 -6.15 -5.96 21.76
N GLN A 158 -5.72 -4.93 22.50
CA GLN A 158 -6.34 -4.60 23.79
C GLN A 158 -7.79 -4.12 23.65
N VAL A 159 -8.09 -3.38 22.58
CA VAL A 159 -9.43 -2.82 22.32
C VAL A 159 -10.37 -3.88 21.72
N LEU A 160 -9.86 -4.80 20.91
CA LEU A 160 -10.68 -5.78 20.20
C LEU A 160 -10.85 -7.12 20.93
N GLY A 161 -10.03 -7.41 21.95
CA GLY A 161 -10.10 -8.64 22.74
C GLY A 161 -9.34 -9.81 22.11
#